data_AF-A0A7S4IME1-F1
#
_entry.id   AF-A0A7S4IME1-F1
#
_cell.length_a   1.000
_cell.length_b   1.000
_cell.length_c   1.000
_cell.angle_alpha   90.00
_cell.angle_beta   90.00
_cell.angle_gamma   90.00
#
_symmetry.space_group_name_H-M   'P 1'
#
loop_
_entity.id
_entity.type
_entity.pdbx_description
1 polymer ?
#
loop_
_entity_poly.entity_id
_entity_poly.type
_entity_poly.pdbx_seq_one_letter_code
_entity_poly.pdbx_strand_id
1 'polypeptide(L)'
;EGPAPRQMTQPRCTRRMWAARLLLLVTGAIGGPAGVWFDTSTYDTAAHSLAGTRYIAESPPGVLTMVLTDDGTSWSMVRGVRGSDGNTITFDFSRLGGPQALGGAFKGSTIQWHDGSAWTRLVAPTHEWMAAPFPDDHVGRWYDTRHVMPGGFAGTRYIAEDPPHVLTVVGTDEDTKVWFVMTGNCSGPGMSAITLDYTPRGGPDAVLGIHKTSASLRPTAASPFIEWGGQIEWPNGFHWEQVKMPRPFWQGSHFFRAVQDRLGAVVTHGPTLALVAALVVVATAAAARAARGRTALL
;
A
#
# COMPACT_ATOMS: atom_id res chain seq x y z
N GLU A 1 15.33 48.63 6.81
CA GLU A 1 14.23 48.21 5.90
C GLU A 1 14.76 47.09 5.04
N GLY A 2 14.37 45.84 5.34
CA GLY A 2 14.81 44.66 4.59
C GLY A 2 13.79 44.30 3.50
N PRO A 3 14.21 43.70 2.37
CA PRO A 3 13.30 43.40 1.27
C PRO A 3 12.31 42.29 1.68
N ALA A 4 11.04 42.51 1.36
CA ALA A 4 9.95 41.58 1.63
C ALA A 4 10.16 40.22 0.89
N PRO A 5 9.69 39.10 1.47
CA PRO A 5 9.81 37.79 0.85
C PRO A 5 8.99 37.72 -0.45
N ARG A 6 9.62 37.26 -1.53
CA ARG A 6 8.97 36.98 -2.81
C ARG A 6 7.91 35.89 -2.62
N GLN A 7 6.65 36.24 -2.86
CA GLN A 7 5.59 35.26 -3.02
C GLN A 7 5.89 34.39 -4.25
N MET A 8 5.95 33.08 -4.02
CA MET A 8 6.08 32.07 -5.06
C MET A 8 4.73 31.95 -5.78
N THR A 9 4.59 32.63 -6.90
CA THR A 9 3.43 32.44 -7.78
C THR A 9 3.54 31.07 -8.46
N GLN A 10 2.63 30.17 -8.10
CA GLN A 10 2.53 28.87 -8.77
C GLN A 10 2.16 29.06 -10.25
N PRO A 11 2.76 28.30 -11.18
CA PRO A 11 2.29 28.28 -12.55
C PRO A 11 0.91 27.65 -12.57
N ARG A 12 -0.08 28.43 -13.03
CA ARG A 12 -1.38 27.92 -13.44
C ARG A 12 -1.13 26.84 -14.48
N CYS A 13 -1.71 25.66 -14.26
CA CYS A 13 -1.66 24.53 -15.18
C CYS A 13 -2.40 24.89 -16.48
N THR A 14 -1.72 25.61 -17.38
CA THR A 14 -2.18 25.86 -18.73
C THR A 14 -1.80 24.65 -19.58
N ARG A 15 -2.83 23.95 -20.03
CA ARG A 15 -2.75 22.95 -21.09
C ARG A 15 -2.11 23.61 -22.32
N ARG A 16 -0.84 23.31 -22.62
CA ARG A 16 -0.32 22.92 -23.96
C ARG A 16 1.22 22.95 -24.03
N MET A 17 1.73 21.82 -24.51
CA MET A 17 2.99 21.58 -25.23
C MET A 17 4.32 21.73 -24.47
N TRP A 18 4.95 20.58 -24.22
CA TRP A 18 6.35 20.36 -24.58
C TRP A 18 6.52 19.00 -25.26
N ALA A 19 7.45 19.01 -26.20
CA ALA A 19 7.78 18.02 -27.20
C ALA A 19 8.10 16.62 -26.69
N ALA A 20 7.73 15.63 -27.52
CA ALA A 20 8.34 14.32 -27.72
C ALA A 20 9.17 13.77 -26.54
N ARG A 21 8.50 13.26 -25.50
CA ARG A 21 9.03 12.09 -24.80
C ARG A 21 8.72 10.89 -25.68
N LEU A 22 9.77 10.24 -26.16
CA LEU A 22 9.71 8.86 -26.61
C LEU A 22 9.12 8.05 -25.45
N LEU A 23 7.80 7.90 -25.45
CA LEU A 23 7.10 7.02 -24.54
C LEU A 23 7.50 5.63 -25.01
N LEU A 24 8.53 5.06 -24.38
CA LEU A 24 8.75 3.63 -24.44
C LEU A 24 7.52 3.03 -23.75
N LEU A 25 6.46 2.82 -24.53
CA LEU A 25 5.37 1.92 -24.23
C LEU A 25 6.00 0.54 -24.18
N VAL A 26 6.68 0.26 -23.08
CA VAL A 26 6.90 -1.12 -22.66
C VAL A 26 5.51 -1.60 -22.34
N THR A 27 4.88 -2.22 -23.33
CA THR A 27 3.76 -3.14 -23.12
C THR A 27 4.32 -4.32 -22.34
N GLY A 28 4.63 -4.08 -21.08
CA GLY A 28 5.15 -5.05 -20.14
C GLY A 28 3.98 -5.95 -19.79
N ALA A 29 4.00 -7.15 -20.36
CA ALA A 29 3.32 -8.28 -19.76
C ALA A 29 3.60 -8.28 -18.25
N ILE A 30 2.60 -8.68 -17.46
CA ILE A 30 2.56 -8.72 -15.98
C ILE A 30 3.56 -9.77 -15.41
N GLY A 31 4.69 -10.02 -16.07
CA GLY A 31 5.58 -11.15 -15.88
C GLY A 31 7.01 -10.82 -15.40
N GLY A 32 7.25 -9.65 -14.80
CA GLY A 32 8.52 -9.35 -14.13
C GLY A 32 8.45 -9.65 -12.62
N PRO A 33 9.57 -9.70 -11.89
CA PRO A 33 9.61 -10.00 -10.45
C PRO A 33 8.99 -8.91 -9.56
N ALA A 34 8.80 -7.69 -10.08
CA ALA A 34 8.19 -6.59 -9.36
C ALA A 34 6.74 -6.91 -8.92
N GLY A 35 6.38 -6.51 -7.70
CA GLY A 35 5.10 -6.87 -7.11
C GLY A 35 5.14 -7.06 -5.59
N VAL A 36 4.00 -7.48 -5.06
CA VAL A 36 3.87 -7.92 -3.67
C VAL A 36 3.90 -9.44 -3.62
N TRP A 37 4.68 -9.98 -2.69
CA TRP A 37 4.88 -11.40 -2.51
C TRP A 37 4.75 -11.78 -1.05
N PHE A 38 4.31 -13.02 -0.82
CA PHE A 38 4.27 -13.64 0.49
C PHE A 38 5.21 -14.82 0.52
N ASP A 39 6.07 -14.83 1.52
CA ASP A 39 6.80 -16.02 1.91
C ASP A 39 5.82 -16.99 2.59
N THR A 40 5.55 -18.12 1.92
CA THR A 40 4.56 -19.09 2.39
C THR A 40 4.96 -19.79 3.69
N SER A 41 6.25 -19.70 4.08
CA SER A 41 6.73 -20.26 5.35
C SER A 41 6.46 -19.36 6.55
N THR A 42 6.24 -18.06 6.33
CA THR A 42 6.11 -17.05 7.40
C THR A 42 4.79 -16.29 7.36
N TYR A 43 4.12 -16.23 6.20
CA TYR A 43 2.85 -15.53 6.07
C TYR A 43 1.68 -16.36 6.61
N ASP A 44 1.07 -15.85 7.68
CA ASP A 44 -0.19 -16.36 8.23
C ASP A 44 -1.34 -15.39 7.90
N THR A 45 -2.21 -15.79 6.96
CA THR A 45 -3.40 -15.00 6.59
C THR A 45 -4.41 -14.85 7.74
N ALA A 46 -4.41 -15.76 8.71
CA ALA A 46 -5.32 -15.72 9.85
C ALA A 46 -4.83 -14.76 10.95
N ALA A 47 -3.54 -14.44 10.98
CA ALA A 47 -2.93 -13.61 12.02
C ALA A 47 -3.18 -12.10 11.84
N HIS A 48 -3.82 -11.67 10.75
CA HIS A 48 -3.97 -10.25 10.40
C HIS A 48 -2.63 -9.50 10.49
N SER A 49 -1.57 -10.08 9.93
CA SER A 49 -0.21 -9.55 10.01
C SER A 49 0.38 -9.30 8.61
N LEU A 50 1.35 -8.39 8.53
CA LEU A 50 2.21 -8.23 7.35
C LEU A 50 3.46 -9.12 7.39
N ALA A 51 3.64 -9.93 8.44
CA ALA A 51 4.72 -10.90 8.55
C ALA A 51 4.88 -11.72 7.26
N GLY A 52 6.10 -11.85 6.74
CA GLY A 52 6.38 -12.58 5.50
C GLY A 52 6.03 -11.83 4.21
N THR A 53 5.64 -10.55 4.27
CA THR A 53 5.44 -9.73 3.07
C THR A 53 6.76 -9.24 2.49
N ARG A 54 6.79 -9.17 1.15
CA ARG A 54 7.93 -8.72 0.35
C ARG A 54 7.44 -7.82 -0.78
N TYR A 55 8.05 -6.66 -0.94
CA TYR A 55 7.67 -5.65 -1.92
C TYR A 55 8.85 -5.42 -2.85
N ILE A 56 8.75 -5.92 -4.08
CA ILE A 56 9.85 -5.90 -5.04
C ILE A 56 9.57 -4.82 -6.09
N ALA A 57 10.57 -3.97 -6.33
CA ALA A 57 10.62 -3.09 -7.49
C ALA A 57 11.88 -3.38 -8.31
N GLU A 58 11.78 -3.16 -9.62
CA GLU A 58 12.90 -3.23 -10.56
C GLU A 58 13.14 -1.81 -11.12
N SER A 59 14.22 -1.17 -10.68
CA SER A 59 14.58 0.17 -11.12
C SER A 59 16.04 0.49 -10.78
N PRO A 60 16.92 0.70 -11.77
CA PRO A 60 16.73 0.52 -13.23
C PRO A 60 16.51 -0.97 -13.64
N PRO A 61 16.25 -1.28 -14.93
CA PRO A 61 16.14 -2.66 -15.40
C PRO A 61 17.35 -3.51 -14.98
N GLY A 62 17.10 -4.72 -14.50
CA GLY A 62 18.12 -5.62 -13.95
C GLY A 62 18.43 -5.41 -12.47
N VAL A 63 18.08 -4.26 -11.89
CA VAL A 63 18.37 -3.93 -10.48
C VAL A 63 17.09 -4.06 -9.65
N LEU A 64 17.11 -4.99 -8.72
CA LEU A 64 15.98 -5.26 -7.83
C LEU A 64 16.22 -4.63 -6.46
N THR A 65 15.16 -4.06 -5.91
CA THR A 65 15.10 -3.60 -4.53
C THR A 65 13.88 -4.22 -3.89
N MET A 66 14.06 -4.78 -2.71
CA MET A 66 12.98 -5.35 -1.92
C MET A 66 12.89 -4.65 -0.58
N VAL A 67 11.69 -4.19 -0.23
CA VAL A 67 11.33 -3.85 1.14
C VAL A 67 10.56 -5.04 1.70
N LEU A 68 10.88 -5.48 2.92
CA LEU A 68 10.29 -6.68 3.52
C LEU A 68 10.11 -6.57 5.03
N THR A 69 9.26 -7.43 5.57
CA THR A 69 9.12 -7.64 7.01
C THR A 69 8.83 -9.12 7.30
N ASP A 70 9.47 -9.67 8.33
CA ASP A 70 9.27 -11.07 8.77
C ASP A 70 8.27 -11.18 9.92
N ASP A 71 8.10 -10.12 10.71
CA ASP A 71 7.25 -10.04 11.90
C ASP A 71 6.01 -9.14 11.70
N GLY A 72 5.96 -8.38 10.61
CA GLY A 72 4.92 -7.41 10.29
C GLY A 72 5.17 -6.02 10.89
N THR A 73 6.22 -5.85 11.70
CA THR A 73 6.49 -4.63 12.47
C THR A 73 7.87 -4.04 12.22
N SER A 74 8.87 -4.87 11.94
CA SER A 74 10.24 -4.50 11.62
C SER A 74 10.44 -4.58 10.11
N TRP A 75 10.93 -3.49 9.52
CA TRP A 75 11.03 -3.35 8.06
C TRP A 75 12.48 -3.22 7.63
N SER A 76 12.86 -4.00 6.63
CA SER A 76 14.22 -4.06 6.11
C SER A 76 14.24 -3.90 4.60
N MET A 77 15.42 -3.63 4.06
CA MET A 77 15.65 -3.54 2.63
C MET A 77 16.77 -4.49 2.20
N VAL A 78 16.55 -5.23 1.11
CA VAL A 78 17.59 -6.03 0.47
C VAL A 78 17.70 -5.68 -1.01
N ARG A 79 18.91 -5.84 -1.53
CA ARG A 79 19.22 -5.62 -2.94
C ARG A 79 19.31 -6.94 -3.68
N GLY A 80 18.93 -6.90 -4.94
CA GLY A 80 19.02 -8.05 -5.81
C GLY A 80 19.28 -7.66 -7.25
N VAL A 81 19.45 -8.68 -8.07
CA VAL A 81 19.66 -8.58 -9.50
C VAL A 81 18.72 -9.53 -10.22
N ARG A 82 18.23 -9.11 -11.38
CA ARG A 82 17.52 -9.96 -12.33
C ARG A 82 18.52 -10.50 -13.34
N GLY A 83 18.52 -11.82 -13.54
CA GLY A 83 19.38 -12.46 -14.53
C GLY A 83 18.97 -12.10 -15.96
N SER A 84 19.90 -12.31 -16.89
CA SER A 84 19.72 -11.96 -18.31
C SER A 84 18.63 -12.76 -19.01
N ASP A 85 18.22 -13.90 -18.46
CA ASP A 85 17.09 -14.71 -18.95
C ASP A 85 15.73 -14.11 -18.59
N GLY A 86 15.70 -13.05 -17.77
CA GLY A 86 14.51 -12.36 -17.32
C GLY A 86 13.69 -13.12 -16.27
N ASN A 87 14.04 -14.36 -15.91
CA ASN A 87 13.27 -15.19 -14.99
C ASN A 87 14.03 -15.54 -13.72
N THR A 88 15.36 -15.52 -13.77
CA THR A 88 16.20 -15.72 -12.59
C THR A 88 16.35 -14.41 -11.82
N ILE A 89 16.35 -14.53 -10.49
CA ILE A 89 16.60 -13.42 -9.57
C ILE A 89 17.60 -13.89 -8.51
N THR A 90 18.35 -12.96 -7.95
CA THR A 90 19.23 -13.22 -6.81
C THR A 90 19.15 -12.05 -5.86
N PHE A 91 18.99 -12.32 -4.57
CA PHE A 91 18.97 -11.31 -3.52
C PHE A 91 20.06 -11.57 -2.49
N ASP A 92 20.61 -10.49 -1.95
CA ASP A 92 21.59 -10.50 -0.86
C ASP A 92 20.88 -10.29 0.49
N PHE A 93 20.79 -11.36 1.27
CA PHE A 93 20.21 -11.36 2.61
C PHE A 93 21.27 -11.29 3.71
N SER A 94 22.55 -11.08 3.38
CA SER A 94 23.65 -11.10 4.36
C SER A 94 23.46 -10.12 5.53
N ARG A 95 22.85 -8.97 5.25
CA ARG A 95 22.51 -7.96 6.29
C ARG A 95 21.47 -8.43 7.29
N LEU A 96 20.64 -9.40 6.90
CA LEU A 96 19.61 -10.01 7.75
C LEU A 96 20.09 -11.36 8.32
N GLY A 97 21.40 -11.66 8.21
CA GLY A 97 21.98 -12.94 8.65
C GLY A 97 21.75 -14.11 7.69
N GLY A 98 21.18 -13.85 6.51
CA GLY A 98 20.94 -14.83 5.46
C GLY A 98 22.11 -14.99 4.48
N PRO A 99 21.92 -15.76 3.41
CA PRO A 99 22.93 -15.94 2.36
C PRO A 99 23.14 -14.67 1.53
N GLN A 100 24.38 -14.43 1.10
CA GLN A 100 24.75 -13.28 0.26
C GLN A 100 24.17 -13.36 -1.17
N ALA A 101 23.79 -14.55 -1.61
CA ALA A 101 23.26 -14.77 -2.95
C ALA A 101 22.21 -15.88 -2.93
N LEU A 102 21.00 -15.56 -2.43
CA LEU A 102 19.87 -16.48 -2.54
C LEU A 102 19.29 -16.38 -3.96
N GLY A 103 19.49 -17.45 -4.74
CA GLY A 103 18.94 -17.57 -6.09
C GLY A 103 17.50 -18.05 -6.08
N GLY A 104 16.69 -17.48 -6.96
CA GLY A 104 15.30 -17.91 -7.20
C GLY A 104 14.90 -17.78 -8.67
N ALA A 105 13.81 -18.45 -9.03
CA ALA A 105 13.24 -18.41 -10.36
C ALA A 105 11.77 -17.98 -10.30
N PHE A 106 11.44 -16.94 -11.05
CA PHE A 106 10.08 -16.49 -11.27
C PHE A 106 9.34 -17.44 -12.21
N LYS A 107 8.19 -17.94 -11.74
CA LYS A 107 7.29 -18.87 -12.45
C LYS A 107 5.86 -18.35 -12.38
N GLY A 108 5.58 -17.23 -13.05
CA GLY A 108 4.24 -16.65 -13.12
C GLY A 108 3.79 -16.03 -11.81
N SER A 109 3.00 -16.74 -11.00
CA SER A 109 2.53 -16.24 -9.70
C SER A 109 3.39 -16.69 -8.52
N THR A 110 4.50 -17.38 -8.77
CA THR A 110 5.37 -17.95 -7.73
C THR A 110 6.83 -17.59 -7.98
N ILE A 111 7.59 -17.32 -6.93
CA ILE A 111 9.06 -17.38 -6.94
C ILE A 111 9.45 -18.68 -6.25
N GLN A 112 10.18 -19.54 -6.96
CA GLN A 112 10.78 -20.73 -6.36
C GLN A 112 12.23 -20.44 -6.00
N TRP A 113 12.58 -20.58 -4.73
CA TRP A 113 13.95 -20.36 -4.25
C TRP A 113 14.76 -21.66 -4.23
N HIS A 114 16.08 -21.52 -4.29
CA HIS A 114 17.02 -22.64 -4.25
C HIS A 114 17.05 -23.39 -2.91
N ASP A 115 16.64 -22.73 -1.82
CA ASP A 115 16.48 -23.36 -0.51
C ASP A 115 15.20 -24.21 -0.39
N GLY A 116 14.41 -24.28 -1.47
CA GLY A 116 13.16 -25.02 -1.53
C GLY A 116 11.93 -24.20 -1.13
N SER A 117 12.09 -23.02 -0.53
CA SER A 117 10.98 -22.14 -0.20
C SER A 117 10.31 -21.59 -1.46
N ALA A 118 9.05 -21.22 -1.35
CA ALA A 118 8.28 -20.66 -2.44
C ALA A 118 7.50 -19.44 -1.97
N TRP A 119 7.54 -18.37 -2.75
CA TRP A 119 6.78 -17.17 -2.47
C TRP A 119 5.64 -17.01 -3.47
N THR A 120 4.48 -16.60 -2.98
CA THR A 120 3.27 -16.43 -3.82
C THR A 120 3.00 -14.95 -4.04
N ARG A 121 2.71 -14.57 -5.29
CA ARG A 121 2.35 -13.20 -5.65
C ARG A 121 0.97 -12.86 -5.15
N LEU A 122 0.84 -11.69 -4.54
CA LEU A 122 -0.45 -11.10 -4.25
C LEU A 122 -0.94 -10.27 -5.45
N VAL A 123 -2.10 -10.63 -5.98
CA VAL A 123 -2.72 -9.94 -7.13
C VAL A 123 -3.54 -8.72 -6.72
N ALA A 124 -4.05 -8.70 -5.48
CA ALA A 124 -4.81 -7.58 -4.91
C ALA A 124 -4.70 -7.59 -3.37
N PRO A 125 -4.72 -6.43 -2.70
CA PRO A 125 -4.83 -6.36 -1.24
C PRO A 125 -6.03 -7.15 -0.71
N THR A 126 -5.82 -8.04 0.26
CA THR A 126 -6.95 -8.64 1.01
C THR A 126 -7.43 -7.71 2.11
N HIS A 127 -8.64 -7.96 2.63
CA HIS A 127 -9.16 -7.19 3.76
C HIS A 127 -8.27 -7.35 5.00
N GLU A 128 -7.82 -8.58 5.25
CA GLU A 128 -6.95 -8.94 6.36
C GLU A 128 -5.59 -8.25 6.24
N TRP A 129 -5.04 -8.21 5.03
CA TRP A 129 -3.81 -7.49 4.73
C TRP A 129 -3.98 -5.99 5.00
N MET A 130 -5.12 -5.39 4.66
CA MET A 130 -5.40 -3.98 4.96
C MET A 130 -5.63 -3.71 6.45
N ALA A 131 -5.99 -4.72 7.24
CA ALA A 131 -6.34 -4.61 8.66
C ALA A 131 -5.19 -4.88 9.63
N ALA A 132 -3.99 -5.21 9.14
CA ALA A 132 -2.85 -5.47 10.01
C ALA A 132 -2.51 -4.24 10.88
N PRO A 133 -2.31 -4.40 12.21
CA PRO A 133 -1.93 -3.30 13.08
C PRO A 133 -0.50 -2.85 12.76
N PHE A 134 -0.25 -1.54 12.88
CA PHE A 134 1.07 -0.96 12.68
C PHE A 134 1.57 -0.26 13.93
N PRO A 135 2.88 -0.37 14.24
CA PRO A 135 3.51 0.56 15.16
C PRO A 135 3.45 1.97 14.54
N ASP A 136 3.23 2.96 15.41
CA ASP A 136 3.24 4.37 15.05
C ASP A 136 4.69 4.82 14.82
N ASP A 137 5.20 4.54 13.62
CA ASP A 137 6.59 4.73 13.22
C ASP A 137 6.67 5.31 11.79
N HIS A 138 7.82 5.85 11.39
CA HIS A 138 8.05 6.41 10.06
C HIS A 138 8.26 5.34 8.97
N VAL A 139 8.57 4.10 9.36
CA VAL A 139 8.69 2.95 8.45
C VAL A 139 7.36 2.22 8.27
N GLY A 140 7.33 1.26 7.36
CA GLY A 140 6.16 0.41 7.13
C GLY A 140 5.32 0.81 5.94
N ARG A 141 4.03 0.46 5.98
CA ARG A 141 3.11 0.66 4.85
C ARG A 141 2.37 1.98 4.94
N TRP A 142 2.39 2.73 3.85
CA TRP A 142 1.72 4.01 3.69
C TRP A 142 0.85 4.04 2.44
N TYR A 143 -0.14 4.93 2.45
CA TYR A 143 -1.00 5.22 1.32
C TYR A 143 -0.91 6.67 0.92
N ASP A 144 -0.56 6.93 -0.34
CA ASP A 144 -0.73 8.23 -0.98
C ASP A 144 -2.22 8.46 -1.26
N THR A 145 -2.81 9.39 -0.53
CA THR A 145 -4.24 9.71 -0.59
C THR A 145 -4.73 10.16 -1.97
N ARG A 146 -3.84 10.57 -2.88
CA ARG A 146 -4.20 10.91 -4.26
C ARG A 146 -4.27 9.72 -5.20
N HIS A 147 -3.48 8.69 -4.92
CA HIS A 147 -3.26 7.56 -5.82
C HIS A 147 -3.91 6.28 -5.31
N VAL A 148 -4.41 6.28 -4.07
CA VAL A 148 -5.06 5.11 -3.48
C VAL A 148 -6.26 4.68 -4.33
N MET A 149 -6.24 3.42 -4.77
CA MET A 149 -7.37 2.83 -5.49
C MET A 149 -7.98 1.65 -4.73
N PRO A 150 -9.32 1.60 -4.65
CA PRO A 150 -10.07 0.39 -4.34
C PRO A 150 -9.53 -0.92 -4.89
N GLY A 151 -9.28 -1.88 -4.00
CA GLY A 151 -8.97 -3.26 -4.38
C GLY A 151 -7.68 -3.44 -5.17
N GLY A 152 -6.79 -2.43 -5.17
CA GLY A 152 -5.53 -2.46 -5.88
C GLY A 152 -4.38 -1.89 -5.05
N PHE A 153 -3.16 -2.03 -5.57
CA PHE A 153 -1.96 -1.53 -4.90
C PHE A 153 -1.62 -0.08 -5.23
N ALA A 154 -2.35 0.55 -6.14
CA ALA A 154 -2.11 1.96 -6.49
C ALA A 154 -2.15 2.84 -5.24
N GLY A 155 -1.19 3.74 -5.14
CA GLY A 155 -0.97 4.62 -3.99
C GLY A 155 -0.27 3.96 -2.81
N THR A 156 0.03 2.66 -2.83
CA THR A 156 0.80 2.03 -1.74
C THR A 156 2.27 2.44 -1.79
N ARG A 157 2.86 2.60 -0.60
CA ARG A 157 4.29 2.81 -0.36
C ARG A 157 4.71 1.92 0.79
N TYR A 158 5.92 1.37 0.71
CA TYR A 158 6.54 0.55 1.74
C TYR A 158 7.89 1.18 2.03
N ILE A 159 8.05 1.67 3.24
CA ILE A 159 9.23 2.38 3.69
C ILE A 159 10.02 1.44 4.61
N ALA A 160 11.31 1.27 4.33
CA ALA A 160 12.26 0.66 5.26
C ALA A 160 13.37 1.66 5.56
N GLU A 161 13.89 1.59 6.79
CA GLU A 161 15.09 2.30 7.23
C GLU A 161 16.22 1.28 7.35
N ASP A 162 17.16 1.30 6.40
CA ASP A 162 18.36 0.45 6.45
C ASP A 162 19.44 1.03 5.50
N PRO A 163 20.58 1.52 6.03
CA PRO A 163 20.97 1.63 7.45
C PRO A 163 20.18 2.73 8.20
N PRO A 164 20.43 2.96 9.51
CA PRO A 164 19.79 4.04 10.25
C PRO A 164 19.87 5.40 9.53
N HIS A 165 18.74 6.10 9.53
CA HIS A 165 18.43 7.35 8.86
C HIS A 165 18.46 7.33 7.33
N VAL A 166 18.55 6.15 6.71
CA VAL A 166 18.51 5.98 5.25
C VAL A 166 17.23 5.24 4.87
N LEU A 167 16.35 5.94 4.16
CA LEU A 167 15.06 5.41 3.77
C LEU A 167 15.11 4.83 2.36
N THR A 168 14.47 3.68 2.20
CA THR A 168 14.09 3.13 0.90
C THR A 168 12.59 3.01 0.83
N VAL A 169 12.01 3.50 -0.26
CA VAL A 169 10.58 3.38 -0.54
C VAL A 169 10.39 2.52 -1.77
N VAL A 170 9.63 1.43 -1.64
CA VAL A 170 9.06 0.70 -2.77
C VAL A 170 7.58 1.06 -2.86
N GLY A 171 7.07 1.38 -4.05
CA GLY A 171 5.66 1.75 -4.20
C GLY A 171 5.14 1.64 -5.62
N THR A 172 3.85 1.88 -5.78
CA THR A 172 3.18 1.96 -7.08
C THR A 172 2.08 3.01 -7.05
N ASP A 173 1.90 3.74 -8.14
CA ASP A 173 0.77 4.67 -8.35
C ASP A 173 -0.33 4.09 -9.23
N GLU A 174 -0.08 2.91 -9.78
CA GLU A 174 -0.95 2.22 -10.71
C GLU A 174 -1.27 0.82 -10.19
N ASP A 175 -2.26 0.17 -10.81
CA ASP A 175 -2.76 -1.16 -10.48
C ASP A 175 -1.76 -2.27 -10.84
N THR A 176 -0.64 -2.33 -10.09
CA THR A 176 0.46 -3.34 -10.16
C THR A 176 1.42 -3.27 -11.33
N LYS A 177 1.25 -2.33 -12.26
CA LYS A 177 2.02 -2.29 -13.51
C LYS A 177 3.42 -1.72 -13.36
N VAL A 178 3.58 -0.68 -12.53
CA VAL A 178 4.85 0.04 -12.41
C VAL A 178 5.21 0.24 -10.96
N TRP A 179 6.13 -0.60 -10.49
CA TRP A 179 6.74 -0.46 -9.17
C TRP A 179 7.98 0.41 -9.28
N PHE A 180 8.12 1.35 -8.36
CA PHE A 180 9.25 2.27 -8.32
C PHE A 180 10.01 2.16 -7.00
N VAL A 181 11.25 2.63 -7.04
CA VAL A 181 12.10 2.84 -5.87
C VAL A 181 12.32 4.33 -5.70
N MET A 182 12.20 4.83 -4.47
CA MET A 182 12.73 6.14 -4.07
C MET A 182 13.66 5.95 -2.88
N THR A 183 14.63 6.83 -2.74
CA THR A 183 15.55 6.85 -1.60
C THR A 183 15.41 8.15 -0.85
N GLY A 184 15.81 8.16 0.42
CA GLY A 184 15.68 9.34 1.25
C GLY A 184 16.39 9.22 2.58
N ASN A 185 16.08 10.14 3.48
CA ASN A 185 16.54 10.12 4.86
C ASN A 185 15.43 10.55 5.82
N CYS A 186 15.58 10.16 7.09
CA CYS A 186 14.78 10.69 8.18
C CYS A 186 15.66 11.46 9.17
N SER A 187 15.09 12.47 9.81
CA SER A 187 15.78 13.30 10.81
C SER A 187 14.79 13.98 11.77
N GLY A 188 15.32 14.73 12.72
CA GLY A 188 14.54 15.45 13.72
C GLY A 188 14.05 14.57 14.88
N PRO A 189 13.45 15.16 15.93
CA PRO A 189 12.94 14.42 17.07
C PRO A 189 11.87 13.40 16.64
N GLY A 190 12.03 12.13 17.02
CA GLY A 190 11.08 11.08 16.65
C GLY A 190 10.93 10.87 15.14
N MET A 191 11.97 11.14 14.35
CA MET A 191 11.94 11.04 12.88
C MET A 191 10.87 11.92 12.22
N SER A 192 10.61 13.10 12.79
CA SER A 192 9.55 14.01 12.33
C SER A 192 9.79 14.61 10.94
N ALA A 193 11.01 14.52 10.39
CA ALA A 193 11.35 15.06 9.08
C ALA A 193 11.77 13.91 8.14
N ILE A 194 11.07 13.77 7.02
CA ILE A 194 11.28 12.73 6.01
C ILE A 194 11.64 13.41 4.70
N THR A 195 12.85 13.21 4.17
CA THR A 195 13.24 13.75 2.86
C THR A 195 13.31 12.62 1.86
N LEU A 196 12.61 12.73 0.73
CA LEU A 196 12.65 11.74 -0.35
C LEU A 196 13.12 12.36 -1.68
N ASP A 197 13.88 11.57 -2.43
CA ASP A 197 14.27 11.85 -3.81
C ASP A 197 13.18 11.35 -4.78
N TYR A 198 12.51 12.30 -5.44
CA TYR A 198 11.47 12.02 -6.43
C TYR A 198 12.01 12.06 -7.87
N THR A 199 13.32 12.25 -8.09
CA THR A 199 13.91 12.23 -9.45
C THR A 199 13.59 10.95 -10.24
N PRO A 200 13.51 9.73 -9.65
CA PRO A 200 13.12 8.54 -10.40
C PRO A 200 11.68 8.61 -10.94
N ARG A 201 10.86 9.50 -10.35
CA ARG A 201 9.47 9.78 -10.76
C ARG A 201 9.37 11.08 -11.59
N GLY A 202 10.50 11.70 -11.93
CA GLY A 202 10.56 12.98 -12.64
C GLY A 202 10.23 14.20 -11.79
N GLY A 203 10.24 14.05 -10.46
CA GLY A 203 10.09 15.13 -9.49
C GLY A 203 11.43 15.72 -9.04
N PRO A 204 11.42 16.59 -8.02
CA PRO A 204 12.64 17.15 -7.43
C PRO A 204 13.44 16.10 -6.65
N ASP A 205 14.72 16.36 -6.46
CA ASP A 205 15.72 15.51 -5.79
C ASP A 205 15.63 15.50 -4.26
N ALA A 206 14.94 16.47 -3.68
CA ALA A 206 14.68 16.52 -2.25
C ALA A 206 13.31 17.14 -1.96
N VAL A 207 12.36 16.31 -1.51
CA VAL A 207 11.08 16.78 -0.96
C VAL A 207 11.05 16.49 0.52
N LEU A 208 11.00 17.54 1.33
CA LEU A 208 10.82 17.44 2.77
C LEU A 208 9.33 17.24 3.11
N GLY A 209 9.01 16.12 3.74
CA GLY A 209 7.74 15.81 4.37
C GLY A 209 7.84 15.87 5.89
N ILE A 210 6.74 16.24 6.54
CA ILE A 210 6.61 16.29 7.99
C ILE A 210 5.87 15.05 8.46
N HIS A 211 6.56 14.16 9.17
CA HIS A 211 5.99 13.00 9.81
C HIS A 211 5.33 13.37 11.14
N LYS A 212 4.07 12.98 11.28
CA LYS A 212 3.21 13.19 12.43
C LYS A 212 2.75 11.83 12.92
N THR A 213 3.08 11.49 14.16
CA THR A 213 2.60 10.27 14.82
C THR A 213 1.12 10.38 15.18
N SER A 214 0.46 9.26 15.40
CA SER A 214 -0.94 9.21 15.85
C SER A 214 -1.19 10.09 17.09
N ALA A 215 -0.24 10.11 18.03
CA ALA A 215 -0.31 10.93 19.24
C ALA A 215 -0.27 12.44 18.96
N SER A 216 0.36 12.85 17.86
CA SER A 216 0.46 14.25 17.45
C SER A 216 -0.75 14.72 16.63
N LEU A 217 -1.52 13.79 16.09
CA LEU A 217 -2.74 14.08 15.34
C LEU A 217 -3.90 14.34 16.32
N ARG A 218 -4.43 15.56 16.34
CA ARG A 218 -5.65 15.84 17.11
C ARG A 218 -6.82 15.07 16.49
N PRO A 219 -7.63 14.35 17.28
CA PRO A 219 -8.90 13.82 16.80
C PRO A 219 -9.72 15.00 16.27
N THR A 220 -9.97 15.04 14.97
CA THR A 220 -10.92 16.02 14.43
C THR A 220 -12.32 15.47 14.70
N ALA A 221 -13.25 16.34 15.08
CA ALA A 221 -14.66 15.97 15.29
C ALA A 221 -15.32 15.33 14.04
N ALA A 222 -14.68 15.45 12.87
CA ALA A 222 -15.10 14.85 11.62
C ALA A 222 -14.78 13.34 11.49
N SER A 223 -14.00 12.74 12.40
CA SER A 223 -13.69 11.30 12.30
C SER A 223 -13.44 10.61 13.65
N PRO A 224 -14.47 10.45 14.49
CA PRO A 224 -14.35 9.74 15.78
C PRO A 224 -14.14 8.22 15.66
N PHE A 225 -14.00 7.67 14.44
CA PHE A 225 -13.92 6.24 14.17
C PHE A 225 -12.65 5.81 13.41
N ILE A 226 -11.68 6.71 13.23
CA ILE A 226 -10.40 6.37 12.61
C ILE A 226 -9.30 6.57 13.63
N GLU A 227 -8.76 5.46 14.15
CA GLU A 227 -7.43 5.50 14.74
C GLU A 227 -6.44 5.58 13.59
N TRP A 228 -5.87 6.76 13.38
CA TRP A 228 -4.75 6.93 12.46
C TRP A 228 -3.49 6.33 13.10
N GLY A 229 -2.61 5.74 12.28
CA GLY A 229 -1.21 5.58 12.66
C GLY A 229 -0.52 6.95 12.49
N GLY A 230 0.54 7.00 11.70
CA GLY A 230 1.15 8.26 11.28
C GLY A 230 0.56 8.92 10.03
N GLN A 231 0.94 10.17 9.81
CA GLN A 231 0.75 10.94 8.58
C GLN A 231 2.10 11.54 8.15
N ILE A 232 2.41 11.52 6.85
CA ILE A 232 3.52 12.33 6.29
C ILE A 232 2.91 13.41 5.41
N GLU A 233 3.03 14.67 5.81
CA GLU A 233 2.52 15.82 5.06
C GLU A 233 3.61 16.42 4.16
N TRP A 234 3.27 16.60 2.89
CA TRP A 234 4.18 17.12 1.86
C TRP A 234 3.93 18.61 1.57
N PRO A 235 4.89 19.35 1.01
CA PRO A 235 4.79 20.80 0.82
C PRO A 235 3.65 21.27 -0.09
N ASN A 236 3.11 20.36 -0.91
CA ASN A 236 1.99 20.61 -1.82
C ASN A 236 0.62 20.37 -1.16
N GLY A 237 0.58 20.09 0.15
CA GLY A 237 -0.65 19.83 0.90
C GLY A 237 -1.20 18.41 0.73
N PHE A 238 -0.52 17.55 -0.02
CA PHE A 238 -0.84 16.12 -0.03
C PHE A 238 -0.17 15.43 1.13
N HIS A 239 -0.72 14.29 1.50
CA HIS A 239 -0.15 13.51 2.58
C HIS A 239 -0.28 12.02 2.33
N TRP A 240 0.64 11.30 2.96
CA TRP A 240 0.57 9.86 3.08
C TRP A 240 -0.01 9.49 4.45
N GLU A 241 -0.77 8.41 4.48
CA GLU A 241 -1.42 7.92 5.70
C GLU A 241 -0.96 6.49 6.00
N GLN A 242 -0.62 6.23 7.26
CA GLN A 242 -0.62 4.88 7.81
C GLN A 242 -2.04 4.54 8.27
N VAL A 243 -2.61 3.53 7.65
CA VAL A 243 -3.94 3.05 8.01
C VAL A 243 -3.77 2.00 9.10
N LYS A 244 -4.18 2.32 10.33
CA LYS A 244 -4.18 1.39 11.48
C LYS A 244 -5.32 0.36 11.38
N MET A 245 -6.40 0.67 10.65
CA MET A 245 -7.60 -0.16 10.43
C MET A 245 -8.38 0.34 9.19
N PRO A 246 -8.96 -0.53 8.33
CA PRO A 246 -9.87 -0.07 7.29
C PRO A 246 -11.24 0.32 7.88
N ARG A 247 -11.80 1.41 7.34
CA ARG A 247 -13.25 1.68 7.43
C ARG A 247 -14.05 0.46 6.95
N PRO A 248 -15.30 0.28 7.42
CA PRO A 248 -16.31 -0.56 6.76
C PRO A 248 -16.67 -0.08 5.33
N PHE A 249 -16.09 1.02 4.84
CA PHE A 249 -16.40 1.63 3.55
C PHE A 249 -16.16 0.68 2.35
N TRP A 250 -15.34 -0.36 2.53
CA TRP A 250 -15.11 -1.42 1.54
C TRP A 250 -16.22 -2.48 1.48
N GLN A 251 -17.01 -2.65 2.55
CA GLN A 251 -18.13 -3.59 2.55
C GLN A 251 -19.31 -3.05 1.71
N GLY A 252 -19.47 -1.73 1.61
CA GLY A 252 -20.59 -1.12 0.90
C GLY A 252 -20.58 -1.36 -0.60
N SER A 253 -19.46 -1.15 -1.31
CA SER A 253 -19.46 -1.15 -2.78
C SER A 253 -19.49 -2.54 -3.41
N HIS A 254 -18.83 -3.53 -2.79
CA HIS A 254 -18.83 -4.91 -3.30
C HIS A 254 -20.04 -5.71 -2.86
N PHE A 255 -20.56 -5.50 -1.64
CA PHE A 255 -21.83 -6.12 -1.24
C PHE A 255 -23.00 -5.53 -2.03
N PHE A 256 -23.08 -4.19 -2.19
CA PHE A 256 -24.14 -3.61 -3.00
C PHE A 256 -24.03 -3.97 -4.48
N ARG A 257 -22.83 -4.05 -5.09
CA ARG A 257 -22.72 -4.57 -6.48
C ARG A 257 -23.03 -6.05 -6.59
N ALA A 258 -22.54 -6.90 -5.71
CA ALA A 258 -22.86 -8.34 -5.77
C ALA A 258 -24.36 -8.60 -5.53
N VAL A 259 -25.01 -7.77 -4.70
CA VAL A 259 -26.45 -7.77 -4.48
C VAL A 259 -27.20 -7.13 -5.67
N GLN A 260 -26.72 -6.03 -6.27
CA GLN A 260 -27.31 -5.43 -7.47
C GLN A 260 -27.15 -6.30 -8.71
N ASP A 261 -26.03 -7.00 -8.88
CA ASP A 261 -25.78 -7.87 -10.02
C ASP A 261 -26.59 -9.18 -9.88
N ARG A 262 -26.81 -9.65 -8.64
CA ARG A 262 -27.72 -10.78 -8.37
C ARG A 262 -29.20 -10.41 -8.39
N LEU A 263 -29.58 -9.19 -8.01
CA LEU A 263 -30.98 -8.74 -8.03
C LEU A 263 -31.37 -8.11 -9.37
N GLY A 264 -30.43 -7.51 -10.10
CA GLY A 264 -30.63 -6.90 -11.41
C GLY A 264 -30.88 -7.91 -12.52
N ALA A 265 -30.48 -9.17 -12.31
CA ALA A 265 -30.80 -10.27 -13.21
C ALA A 265 -32.21 -10.87 -13.01
N VAL A 266 -32.96 -10.44 -11.98
CA VAL A 266 -34.26 -11.06 -11.61
C VAL A 266 -35.45 -10.10 -11.70
N VAL A 267 -35.26 -8.80 -11.98
CA VAL A 267 -36.38 -7.84 -11.95
C VAL A 267 -36.65 -7.20 -13.31
N THR A 268 -37.23 -8.01 -14.20
CA THR A 268 -38.26 -7.51 -15.11
C THR A 268 -39.60 -7.97 -14.55
N HIS A 269 -40.45 -7.00 -14.16
CA HIS A 269 -41.86 -7.10 -13.70
C HIS A 269 -42.14 -6.88 -12.21
N GLY A 270 -42.78 -5.73 -11.93
CA GLY A 270 -43.94 -5.68 -11.02
C GLY A 270 -43.67 -5.74 -9.51
N PRO A 271 -44.74 -5.61 -8.69
CA PRO A 271 -44.79 -5.07 -7.31
C PRO A 271 -44.04 -5.86 -6.20
N THR A 272 -43.21 -6.82 -6.58
CA THR A 272 -42.44 -7.70 -5.68
C THR A 272 -41.37 -6.93 -4.89
N LEU A 273 -40.93 -5.77 -5.38
CA LEU A 273 -39.91 -4.91 -4.75
C LEU A 273 -40.33 -4.37 -3.36
N ALA A 274 -41.62 -4.08 -3.16
CA ALA A 274 -42.12 -3.62 -1.86
C ALA A 274 -42.15 -4.77 -0.83
N LEU A 275 -42.41 -6.00 -1.28
CA LEU A 275 -42.51 -7.17 -0.41
C LEU A 275 -41.14 -7.62 0.10
N VAL A 276 -40.12 -7.60 -0.76
CA VAL A 276 -38.74 -7.97 -0.40
C VAL A 276 -38.12 -6.94 0.54
N ALA A 277 -38.34 -5.64 0.28
CA ALA A 277 -37.89 -4.58 1.18
C ALA A 277 -38.55 -4.69 2.57
N ALA A 278 -39.86 -4.98 2.62
CA ALA A 278 -40.56 -5.20 3.89
C ALA A 278 -40.05 -6.44 4.64
N LEU A 279 -39.77 -7.55 3.94
CA LEU A 279 -39.22 -8.77 4.55
C LEU A 279 -37.83 -8.57 5.13
N VAL A 280 -36.95 -7.81 4.47
CA VAL A 280 -35.61 -7.50 4.98
C VAL A 280 -35.68 -6.62 6.24
N VAL A 281 -36.57 -5.63 6.27
CA VAL A 281 -36.80 -4.78 7.46
C VAL A 281 -37.36 -5.61 8.63
N VAL A 282 -38.29 -6.53 8.38
CA VAL A 282 -38.84 -7.41 9.41
C VAL A 282 -37.78 -8.39 9.95
N ALA A 283 -36.96 -8.98 9.08
CA ALA A 283 -35.89 -9.90 9.49
C ALA A 283 -34.81 -9.19 10.32
N THR A 284 -34.40 -7.97 9.93
CA THR A 284 -33.43 -7.17 10.70
C THR A 284 -33.99 -6.71 12.05
N ALA A 285 -35.27 -6.34 12.12
CA ALA A 285 -35.93 -6.01 13.38
C ALA A 285 -36.04 -7.23 14.32
N ALA A 286 -36.33 -8.42 13.78
CA ALA A 286 -36.41 -9.67 14.56
C ALA A 286 -35.03 -10.08 15.12
N ALA A 287 -33.97 -10.00 14.31
CA ALA A 287 -32.60 -10.28 14.75
C ALA A 287 -32.13 -9.30 15.84
N ALA A 288 -32.44 -8.00 15.70
CA ALA A 288 -32.11 -6.98 16.70
C ALA A 288 -32.87 -7.17 18.03
N ARG A 289 -34.07 -7.78 17.99
CA ARG A 289 -34.86 -8.10 19.20
C ARG A 289 -34.34 -9.36 19.89
N ALA A 290 -33.94 -10.37 19.11
CA ALA A 290 -33.32 -11.59 19.63
C ALA A 290 -31.96 -11.31 20.30
N ALA A 291 -31.16 -10.40 19.74
CA ALA A 291 -29.90 -9.97 20.34
C ALA A 291 -30.10 -9.27 21.70
N ARG A 292 -31.12 -8.42 21.82
CA ARG A 292 -31.43 -7.72 23.08
C ARG A 292 -31.97 -8.65 24.17
N GLY A 293 -32.68 -9.72 23.80
CA GLY A 293 -33.19 -10.71 24.75
C GLY A 293 -32.11 -11.57 25.41
N ARG A 294 -30.95 -11.74 24.78
CA ARG A 294 -29.83 -12.53 25.34
C ARG A 294 -29.01 -11.79 26.40
N THR A 295 -29.04 -10.46 26.41
CA THR A 295 -28.36 -9.61 27.41
C THR A 295 -29.12 -9.46 28.73
N ALA A 296 -30.35 -9.97 28.84
CA ALA A 296 -31.17 -9.86 30.05
C ALA A 296 -31.20 -11.15 30.90
N LEU A 297 -30.43 -12.18 30.52
CA LEU A 297 -30.39 -13.50 31.15
C LEU A 297 -28.97 -13.98 31.49
N LEU A 298 -28.01 -13.05 31.59
CA LEU A 298 -26.68 -13.26 32.14
C LEU A 298 -26.42 -12.22 33.24
#